data_AF-A0A0V7ZUK1-F1
#
_entry.id   AF-A0A0V7ZUK1-F1
#
_cell.length_a   1.000
_cell.length_b   1.000
_cell.length_c   1.000
_cell.angle_alpha   90.00
_cell.angle_beta   90.00
_cell.angle_gamma   90.00
#
_symmetry.space_group_name_H-M   'P 1'
#
loop_
_entity.id
_entity.type
_entity.pdbx_description
1 polymer ?
#
loop_
_entity_poly.entity_id
_entity_poly.type
_entity_poly.pdbx_seq_one_letter_code
_entity_poly.pdbx_strand_id
1 'polypeptide(L)'
;MAANVQQIATYLDKLGWDYRIEDEDDRIVTGVEAENLEDFVIVVQLDEDGRFFRLFAPHVLSGLPEHPYKAAILQTMLAISWETKMLQWEYDPSDGEIRAIIEFPLEDANLTEKQFNRCLSGLIQLVDSVAMPRLQEVMKTGKDPGNVELGERMLLSIQEQAPGLLDLLEKAMEARKRRGSFPNE
;
A
#
# COMPACT_ATOMS: atom_id res chain seq x y z
N MET A 1 19.63 21.92 2.74
CA MET A 1 19.53 22.48 1.37
C MET A 1 18.21 21.97 0.82
N ALA A 2 17.40 22.80 0.18
CA ALA A 2 16.13 22.34 -0.38
C ALA A 2 16.36 21.32 -1.50
N ALA A 3 15.49 20.30 -1.57
CA ALA A 3 15.44 19.42 -2.73
C ALA A 3 14.91 20.20 -3.95
N ASN A 4 15.21 19.71 -5.15
CA ASN A 4 14.63 20.23 -6.38
C ASN A 4 14.32 19.10 -7.36
N VAL A 5 13.51 19.42 -8.36
CA VAL A 5 13.02 18.46 -9.34
C VAL A 5 14.15 17.85 -10.17
N GLN A 6 15.16 18.62 -10.55
CA GLN A 6 16.31 18.12 -11.33
C GLN A 6 17.15 17.10 -10.54
N GLN A 7 17.22 17.23 -9.21
CA GLN A 7 17.85 16.23 -8.35
C GLN A 7 17.10 14.89 -8.40
N ILE A 8 15.77 14.91 -8.36
CA ILE A 8 14.93 13.70 -8.46
C ILE A 8 15.04 13.07 -9.86
N ALA A 9 15.00 13.90 -10.91
CA ALA A 9 15.21 13.47 -12.30
C ALA A 9 16.53 12.70 -12.45
N THR A 10 17.62 13.21 -11.86
CA THR A 10 18.92 12.54 -11.86
C THR A 10 18.87 11.16 -11.17
N TYR A 11 18.03 10.98 -10.14
CA TYR A 11 17.86 9.68 -9.49
C TYR A 11 17.09 8.69 -10.38
N LEU A 12 16.04 9.16 -11.06
CA LEU A 12 15.28 8.35 -12.02
C LEU A 12 16.11 7.97 -13.25
N ASP A 13 16.94 8.89 -13.77
CA ASP A 13 17.86 8.61 -14.88
C ASP A 13 18.80 7.44 -14.56
N LYS A 14 19.33 7.38 -13.33
CA LYS A 14 20.21 6.28 -12.87
C LYS A 14 19.48 4.96 -12.77
N LEU A 15 18.17 4.98 -12.51
CA LEU A 15 17.32 3.80 -12.50
C LEU A 15 16.90 3.39 -13.92
N GLY A 16 17.09 4.26 -14.92
CA GLY A 16 16.67 4.04 -16.30
C GLY A 16 15.15 4.16 -16.47
N TRP A 17 14.51 5.01 -15.67
CA TRP A 17 13.06 5.18 -15.66
C TRP A 17 12.63 6.33 -16.58
N ASP A 18 11.51 6.15 -17.27
CA ASP A 18 10.87 7.21 -18.05
C ASP A 18 10.00 8.08 -17.14
N TYR A 19 10.07 9.39 -17.33
CA TYR A 19 9.30 10.35 -16.53
C TYR A 19 9.02 11.65 -17.29
N ARG A 20 8.03 12.39 -16.80
CA ARG A 20 7.69 13.75 -17.22
C ARG A 20 7.93 14.71 -16.07
N ILE A 21 8.64 15.81 -16.35
CA ILE A 21 8.77 16.94 -15.42
C ILE A 21 7.63 17.91 -15.67
N GLU A 22 7.03 18.42 -14.59
CA GLU A 22 6.04 19.48 -14.61
C GLU A 22 6.53 20.59 -13.66
N ASP A 23 7.41 21.44 -14.20
CA ASP A 23 8.15 22.46 -13.43
C ASP A 23 7.22 23.48 -12.75
N GLU A 24 6.04 23.75 -13.30
CA GLU A 24 5.08 24.72 -12.73
C GLU A 24 4.55 24.29 -11.35
N ASP A 25 4.53 22.99 -11.07
CA ASP A 25 3.99 22.41 -9.84
C ASP A 25 5.06 21.66 -9.03
N ASP A 26 6.35 21.88 -9.32
CA ASP A 26 7.49 21.21 -8.66
C ASP A 26 7.32 19.68 -8.57
N ARG A 27 6.82 19.06 -9.66
CA ARG A 27 6.48 17.63 -9.69
C ARG A 27 7.10 16.86 -10.85
N ILE A 28 7.29 15.56 -10.63
CA ILE A 28 7.64 14.56 -11.64
C ILE A 28 6.58 13.46 -11.63
N VAL A 29 6.17 13.03 -12.82
CA VAL A 29 5.25 11.92 -13.02
C VAL A 29 5.97 10.79 -13.76
N THR A 30 5.83 9.57 -13.26
CA THR A 30 6.43 8.36 -13.86
C THR A 30 5.44 7.19 -13.83
N GLY A 31 5.47 6.36 -14.87
CA GLY A 31 4.66 5.16 -14.96
C GLY A 31 5.39 3.95 -14.37
N VAL A 32 4.62 3.01 -13.81
CA VAL A 32 5.16 1.79 -13.20
C VAL A 32 4.45 0.58 -13.79
N GLU A 33 5.22 -0.43 -14.19
CA GLU A 33 4.68 -1.75 -14.48
C GLU A 33 4.32 -2.45 -13.16
N ALA A 34 3.04 -2.81 -13.00
CA ALA A 34 2.50 -3.47 -11.81
C ALA A 34 1.62 -4.67 -12.20
N GLU A 35 1.44 -5.59 -11.25
CA GLU A 35 0.64 -6.81 -11.48
C GLU A 35 -0.85 -6.58 -11.20
N ASN A 36 -1.18 -5.74 -10.22
CA ASN A 36 -2.54 -5.57 -9.69
C ASN A 36 -3.14 -4.19 -10.02
N LEU A 37 -2.39 -3.32 -10.69
CA LEU A 37 -2.81 -2.00 -11.15
C LEU A 37 -2.45 -1.80 -12.62
N GLU A 38 -3.46 -1.53 -13.46
CA GLU A 38 -3.26 -1.34 -14.91
C GLU A 38 -2.60 0.00 -15.25
N ASP A 39 -3.06 1.10 -14.64
CA ASP A 39 -2.55 2.45 -14.87
C ASP A 39 -1.77 2.97 -13.65
N PHE A 40 -0.73 2.25 -13.23
CA PHE A 40 0.01 2.61 -12.03
C PHE A 40 0.96 3.78 -12.27
N VAL A 41 0.54 4.97 -11.83
CA VAL A 41 1.31 6.20 -11.93
C VAL A 41 1.84 6.59 -10.56
N ILE A 42 3.08 7.07 -10.52
CA ILE A 42 3.69 7.67 -9.35
C ILE A 42 3.99 9.14 -9.62
N VAL A 43 3.61 9.97 -8.66
CA VAL A 43 3.90 11.40 -8.63
C VAL A 43 4.89 11.67 -7.51
N VAL A 44 6.01 12.29 -7.85
CA VAL A 44 6.95 12.89 -6.91
C VAL A 44 6.65 14.38 -6.88
N GLN A 45 6.40 14.95 -5.72
CA GLN A 45 6.11 16.37 -5.56
C GLN A 45 6.95 16.96 -4.42
N LEU A 46 7.43 18.18 -4.63
CA LEU A 46 8.17 18.95 -3.65
C LEU A 46 7.33 20.15 -3.22
N ASP A 47 6.95 20.17 -1.94
CA ASP A 47 6.24 21.29 -1.34
C ASP A 47 7.18 22.10 -0.44
N GLU A 48 6.68 23.24 0.03
CA GLU A 48 7.39 24.15 0.95
C GLU A 48 8.78 24.61 0.44
N ASP A 49 8.84 24.94 -0.85
CA ASP A 49 10.07 25.30 -1.56
C ASP A 49 11.13 24.18 -1.51
N GLY A 50 10.69 22.93 -1.68
CA GLY A 50 11.57 21.76 -1.67
C GLY A 50 11.98 21.30 -0.27
N ARG A 51 11.29 21.74 0.78
CA ARG A 51 11.51 21.30 2.17
C ARG A 51 10.57 20.21 2.63
N PHE A 52 9.54 19.89 1.85
CA PHE A 52 8.64 18.79 2.14
C PHE A 52 8.56 17.85 0.94
N PHE A 53 8.90 16.58 1.14
CA PHE A 53 8.93 15.57 0.08
C PHE A 53 7.64 14.76 0.12
N ARG A 54 6.99 14.62 -1.05
CA ARG A 54 5.82 13.77 -1.26
C ARG A 54 6.06 12.82 -2.41
N LEU A 55 5.71 11.55 -2.21
CA LEU A 55 5.69 10.52 -3.22
C LEU A 55 4.38 9.77 -3.11
N PHE A 56 3.53 9.85 -4.13
CA PHE A 56 2.20 9.25 -4.06
C PHE A 56 1.77 8.62 -5.36
N ALA A 57 0.86 7.65 -5.24
CA ALA A 57 0.12 7.08 -6.33
C ALA A 57 -1.32 7.60 -6.27
N PRO A 58 -1.74 8.43 -7.24
CA PRO A 58 -3.13 8.85 -7.36
C PRO A 58 -4.00 7.71 -7.91
N HIS A 59 -5.32 7.85 -7.78
CA HIS A 59 -6.32 6.98 -8.39
C HIS A 59 -6.10 5.46 -8.19
N VAL A 60 -5.55 5.04 -7.04
CA VAL A 60 -5.30 3.61 -6.75
C VAL A 60 -6.61 2.82 -6.77
N LEU A 61 -7.70 3.43 -6.30
CA LEU A 61 -9.05 2.93 -6.43
C LEU A 61 -10.00 4.06 -6.83
N SER A 62 -11.01 3.72 -7.61
CA SER A 62 -12.08 4.62 -8.05
C SER A 62 -13.46 4.03 -7.76
N GLY A 63 -14.52 4.86 -7.83
CA GLY A 63 -15.90 4.40 -7.65
C GLY A 63 -16.29 4.04 -6.21
N LEU A 64 -15.47 4.43 -5.22
CA LEU A 64 -15.72 4.14 -3.82
C LEU A 64 -16.99 4.76 -3.22
N PRO A 65 -17.45 5.97 -3.59
CA PRO A 65 -18.62 6.61 -2.97
C PRO A 65 -19.88 5.73 -2.98
N GLU A 66 -20.12 5.02 -4.08
CA GLU A 66 -21.30 4.18 -4.30
C GLU A 66 -21.02 2.69 -4.04
N HIS A 67 -19.81 2.34 -3.58
CA HIS A 67 -19.43 0.94 -3.39
C HIS A 67 -20.14 0.32 -2.17
N PRO A 68 -20.80 -0.85 -2.29
CA PRO A 68 -21.56 -1.45 -1.19
C PRO A 68 -20.70 -1.78 0.04
N TYR A 69 -19.40 -2.02 -0.18
CA TYR A 69 -18.43 -2.32 0.87
C TYR A 69 -17.52 -1.15 1.23
N LYS A 70 -17.90 0.11 0.94
CA LYS A 70 -17.10 1.31 1.23
C LYS A 70 -16.51 1.30 2.64
N ALA A 71 -17.31 1.05 3.66
CA ALA A 71 -16.85 1.04 5.05
C ALA A 71 -15.76 -0.03 5.31
N ALA A 72 -15.93 -1.23 4.75
CA ALA A 72 -14.95 -2.30 4.89
C ALA A 72 -13.64 -1.94 4.17
N ILE A 73 -13.70 -1.37 2.97
CA ILE A 73 -12.54 -0.92 2.20
C ILE A 73 -11.76 0.15 2.98
N LEU A 74 -12.46 1.20 3.45
CA LEU A 74 -11.84 2.26 4.27
C LEU A 74 -11.20 1.70 5.54
N GLN A 75 -11.89 0.81 6.25
CA GLN A 75 -11.34 0.16 7.44
C GLN A 75 -10.11 -0.70 7.13
N THR A 76 -10.13 -1.44 6.02
CA THR A 76 -8.99 -2.26 5.59
C THR A 76 -7.78 -1.40 5.22
N MET A 77 -7.96 -0.25 4.55
CA MET A 77 -6.86 0.68 4.31
C MET A 77 -6.23 1.19 5.61
N LEU A 78 -7.05 1.53 6.62
CA LEU A 78 -6.53 1.92 7.93
C LEU A 78 -5.76 0.78 8.62
N ALA A 79 -6.22 -0.47 8.49
CA ALA A 79 -5.50 -1.63 9.00
C ALA A 79 -4.16 -1.81 8.28
N ILE A 80 -4.13 -1.70 6.95
CA ILE A 80 -2.89 -1.75 6.15
C ILE A 80 -1.93 -0.65 6.59
N SER A 81 -2.40 0.59 6.79
CA SER A 81 -1.55 1.68 7.29
C SER A 81 -0.95 1.40 8.67
N TRP A 82 -1.66 0.70 9.55
CA TRP A 82 -1.11 0.29 10.85
C TRP A 82 -0.06 -0.82 10.73
N GLU A 83 -0.27 -1.75 9.81
CA GLU A 83 0.61 -2.91 9.59
C GLU A 83 1.88 -2.56 8.81
N THR A 84 1.83 -1.51 8.00
CA THR A 84 2.92 -1.09 7.10
C THR A 84 3.67 0.13 7.67
N LYS A 85 4.91 0.34 7.20
CA LYS A 85 5.70 1.52 7.57
C LYS A 85 5.63 2.55 6.45
N MET A 86 5.63 3.83 6.82
CA MET A 86 5.69 4.99 5.91
C MET A 86 4.42 5.22 5.08
N LEU A 87 3.73 4.17 4.64
CA LEU A 87 2.55 4.26 3.78
C LEU A 87 1.34 4.85 4.52
N GLN A 88 0.75 5.87 3.93
CA GLN A 88 -0.53 6.42 4.31
C GLN A 88 -1.54 6.24 3.16
N TRP A 89 -2.80 6.07 3.52
CA TRP A 89 -3.93 6.04 2.59
C TRP A 89 -4.76 7.30 2.78
N GLU A 90 -5.08 7.97 1.68
CA GLU A 90 -5.94 9.15 1.67
C GLU A 90 -7.22 8.84 0.89
N TYR A 91 -8.34 9.37 1.39
CA TYR A 91 -9.63 9.35 0.71
C TYR A 91 -10.10 10.77 0.50
N ASP A 92 -10.28 11.18 -0.76
CA ASP A 92 -10.89 12.45 -1.09
C ASP A 92 -12.42 12.30 -1.07
N PRO A 93 -13.13 12.98 -0.15
CA PRO A 93 -14.58 12.88 -0.07
C PRO A 93 -15.32 13.60 -1.20
N SER A 94 -14.64 14.45 -1.98
CA SER A 94 -15.26 15.26 -3.04
C SER A 94 -15.53 14.46 -4.32
N ASP A 95 -14.63 13.55 -4.68
CA ASP A 95 -14.74 12.71 -5.88
C ASP A 95 -14.59 11.20 -5.59
N GLY A 96 -14.19 10.85 -4.37
CA GLY A 96 -14.02 9.48 -3.93
C GLY A 96 -12.69 8.84 -4.29
N GLU A 97 -11.70 9.62 -4.73
CA GLU A 97 -10.37 9.15 -5.06
C GLU A 97 -9.68 8.53 -3.83
N ILE A 98 -8.96 7.42 -4.06
CA ILE A 98 -8.01 6.85 -3.11
C ILE A 98 -6.59 7.07 -3.59
N ARG A 99 -5.76 7.59 -2.68
CA ARG A 99 -4.32 7.78 -2.90
C ARG A 99 -3.51 7.00 -1.88
N ALA A 100 -2.36 6.52 -2.31
CA ALA A 100 -1.32 5.96 -1.45
C ALA A 100 -0.14 6.91 -1.44
N ILE A 101 0.35 7.31 -0.26
CA ILE A 101 1.40 8.33 -0.14
C ILE A 101 2.47 7.94 0.89
N ILE A 102 3.71 8.34 0.58
CA ILE A 102 4.82 8.47 1.52
C ILE A 102 5.27 9.92 1.46
N GLU A 103 5.27 10.59 2.60
CA GLU A 103 5.70 11.99 2.72
C GLU A 103 6.47 12.24 4.01
N PHE A 104 7.37 13.22 3.97
CA PHE A 104 8.10 13.66 5.16
C PHE A 104 8.76 15.03 4.95
N PRO A 105 8.92 15.82 6.02
CA PRO A 105 9.71 17.04 5.97
C PRO A 105 11.20 16.69 5.86
N LEU A 106 11.91 17.46 5.05
CA LEU A 106 13.37 17.39 4.91
C LEU A 106 14.07 18.28 5.93
N GLU A 107 13.49 19.44 6.26
CA GLU A 107 14.06 20.43 7.18
C GLU A 107 15.53 20.76 6.84
N ASP A 108 16.47 20.41 7.73
CA ASP A 108 17.91 20.60 7.53
C ASP A 108 18.59 19.47 6.72
N ALA A 109 17.88 18.36 6.50
CA ALA A 109 18.37 17.23 5.73
C ALA A 109 18.22 17.47 4.23
N ASN A 110 19.09 16.82 3.45
CA ASN A 110 18.93 16.76 2.00
C ASN A 110 18.20 15.46 1.65
N LEU A 111 17.37 15.49 0.61
CA LEU A 111 16.82 14.26 0.04
C LEU A 111 17.96 13.47 -0.60
N THR A 112 18.31 12.33 -0.01
CA THR A 112 19.35 11.45 -0.58
C THR A 112 18.74 10.48 -1.59
N GLU A 113 19.55 10.06 -2.57
CA GLU A 113 19.17 9.00 -3.53
C GLU A 113 18.70 7.73 -2.83
N LYS A 114 19.33 7.37 -1.71
CA LYS A 114 18.95 6.19 -0.92
C LYS A 114 17.56 6.35 -0.27
N GLN A 115 17.22 7.54 0.23
CA GLN A 115 15.88 7.81 0.75
C GLN A 115 14.85 7.76 -0.38
N PHE A 116 15.12 8.42 -1.50
CA PHE A 116 14.25 8.42 -2.67
C PHE A 116 13.99 7.00 -3.18
N ASN A 117 15.04 6.22 -3.47
CA ASN A 117 14.91 4.86 -4.00
C ASN A 117 14.17 3.93 -3.01
N ARG A 118 14.36 4.12 -1.69
CA ARG A 118 13.63 3.37 -0.67
C ARG A 118 12.14 3.72 -0.66
N CYS A 119 11.78 5.00 -0.82
CA CYS A 119 10.40 5.42 -0.88
C CYS A 119 9.75 4.95 -2.18
N LEU A 120 10.43 5.08 -3.33
CA LEU A 120 9.94 4.66 -4.63
C LEU A 120 9.63 3.17 -4.67
N SER A 121 10.64 2.33 -4.41
CA SER A 121 10.44 0.87 -4.40
C SER A 121 9.48 0.42 -3.30
N GLY A 122 9.52 1.08 -2.13
CA GLY A 122 8.62 0.82 -1.02
C GLY A 122 7.16 1.10 -1.37
N LEU A 123 6.86 2.26 -1.98
CA LEU A 123 5.50 2.62 -2.38
C LEU A 123 4.95 1.61 -3.39
N ILE A 124 5.73 1.29 -4.42
CA ILE A 124 5.36 0.31 -5.46
C ILE A 124 5.00 -1.03 -4.83
N GLN A 125 5.91 -1.58 -4.02
CA GLN A 125 5.73 -2.88 -3.40
C GLN A 125 4.54 -2.90 -2.45
N LEU A 126 4.41 -1.87 -1.60
CA LEU A 126 3.34 -1.83 -0.59
C LEU A 126 1.97 -1.64 -1.22
N VAL A 127 1.86 -0.85 -2.29
CA VAL A 127 0.61 -0.66 -3.01
C VAL A 127 0.28 -1.90 -3.83
N ASP A 128 1.14 -2.28 -4.77
CA ASP A 128 0.84 -3.31 -5.76
C ASP A 128 0.83 -4.71 -5.15
N SER A 129 1.88 -5.09 -4.42
CA SER A 129 2.03 -6.48 -3.95
C SER A 129 1.36 -6.76 -2.61
N VAL A 130 1.23 -5.76 -1.74
CA VAL A 130 0.69 -5.95 -0.38
C VAL A 130 -0.76 -5.52 -0.28
N ALA A 131 -1.07 -4.28 -0.67
CA ALA A 131 -2.38 -3.71 -0.42
C ALA A 131 -3.43 -4.13 -1.46
N MET A 132 -3.10 -4.05 -2.74
CA MET A 132 -4.07 -4.27 -3.81
C MET A 132 -4.73 -5.65 -3.80
N PRO A 133 -4.02 -6.78 -3.62
CA PRO A 133 -4.66 -8.09 -3.53
C PRO A 133 -5.68 -8.17 -2.39
N ARG A 134 -5.34 -7.60 -1.23
CA ARG A 134 -6.21 -7.55 -0.05
C ARG A 134 -7.43 -6.65 -0.29
N LEU A 135 -7.23 -5.46 -0.85
CA LEU A 135 -8.30 -4.51 -1.16
C LEU A 135 -9.26 -5.04 -2.22
N GLN A 136 -8.74 -5.66 -3.29
CA GLN A 136 -9.57 -6.30 -4.32
C GLN A 136 -10.45 -7.42 -3.74
N GLU A 137 -9.95 -8.20 -2.77
CA GLU A 137 -10.75 -9.21 -2.09
C GLU A 137 -11.87 -8.60 -1.23
N VAL A 138 -11.58 -7.51 -0.52
CA VAL A 138 -12.59 -6.76 0.24
C VAL A 138 -13.64 -6.15 -0.70
N MET A 139 -13.23 -5.62 -1.85
CA MET A 139 -14.14 -5.10 -2.86
C MET A 139 -15.08 -6.20 -3.41
N LYS A 140 -14.59 -7.44 -3.55
CA LYS A 140 -15.40 -8.57 -4.03
C LYS A 140 -16.34 -9.12 -2.95
N THR A 141 -15.87 -9.24 -1.71
CA THR A 141 -16.54 -10.05 -0.67
C THR A 141 -17.09 -9.25 0.51
N GLY A 142 -16.66 -8.00 0.66
CA GLY A 142 -16.92 -7.17 1.84
C GLY A 142 -16.18 -7.64 3.09
N LYS A 143 -15.24 -8.58 2.97
CA LYS A 143 -14.50 -9.16 4.09
C LYS A 143 -13.01 -8.96 3.90
N ASP A 144 -12.39 -8.45 4.95
CA ASP A 144 -10.95 -8.32 5.03
C ASP A 144 -10.31 -9.69 5.32
N PRO A 145 -9.48 -10.25 4.42
CA PRO A 145 -8.77 -11.51 4.67
C PRO A 145 -7.66 -11.38 5.73
N GLY A 146 -7.32 -10.16 6.15
CA GLY A 146 -6.26 -9.87 7.11
C GLY A 146 -4.87 -9.98 6.49
N ASN A 147 -3.85 -9.91 7.34
CA ASN A 147 -2.46 -10.06 6.94
C ASN A 147 -2.08 -11.55 6.87
N VAL A 148 -2.20 -12.13 5.68
CA VAL A 148 -1.91 -13.56 5.44
C VAL A 148 -0.47 -13.91 5.81
N GLU A 149 0.50 -13.06 5.44
CA GLU A 149 1.92 -13.28 5.74
C GLU A 149 2.20 -13.31 7.25
N LEU A 150 1.55 -12.43 8.03
CA LEU A 150 1.62 -12.49 9.49
C LEU A 150 1.04 -13.81 10.02
N GLY A 151 -0.06 -14.28 9.44
CA GLY A 151 -0.65 -15.57 9.75
C GLY A 151 0.33 -16.72 9.53
N GLU A 152 1.00 -16.76 8.39
CA GLU A 152 2.01 -17.77 8.07
C GLU A 152 3.22 -17.72 9.01
N ARG A 153 3.75 -16.53 9.31
CA ARG A 153 4.83 -16.37 10.28
C ARG A 153 4.43 -16.84 11.68
N MET A 154 3.18 -16.61 12.08
CA MET A 154 2.64 -17.15 13.33
C MET A 154 2.56 -18.68 13.30
N LEU A 155 2.10 -19.28 12.20
CA LEU A 155 2.05 -20.73 12.05
C LEU A 155 3.46 -21.35 12.19
N LEU A 156 4.46 -20.78 11.51
CA LEU A 156 5.85 -21.22 11.64
C LEU A 156 6.36 -21.10 13.09
N SER A 157 6.10 -19.97 13.74
CA SER A 157 6.50 -19.75 15.14
C SER A 157 5.85 -20.76 16.09
N ILE A 158 4.57 -21.09 15.88
CA ILE A 158 3.85 -22.11 16.65
C ILE A 158 4.47 -23.49 16.41
N GLN A 159 4.80 -23.84 15.17
CA GLN A 159 5.43 -25.12 14.85
C GLN A 159 6.78 -25.29 15.54
N GLU A 160 7.57 -24.23 15.63
CA GLU A 160 8.87 -24.24 16.32
C GLU A 160 8.72 -24.32 17.85
N GLN A 161 7.81 -23.55 18.44
CA GLN A 161 7.67 -23.43 19.89
C GLN A 161 6.81 -24.53 20.52
N ALA A 162 5.84 -25.07 19.77
CA ALA A 162 4.90 -26.08 20.22
C ALA A 162 4.61 -27.11 19.10
N PRO A 163 5.56 -28.01 18.79
CA PRO A 163 5.39 -29.02 17.76
C PRO A 163 4.13 -29.88 17.99
N GLY A 164 3.33 -30.06 16.95
CA GLY A 164 2.08 -30.85 16.99
C GLY A 164 0.83 -30.08 17.45
N LEU A 165 0.97 -28.82 17.91
CA LEU A 165 -0.19 -27.98 18.23
C LEU A 165 -0.99 -27.61 16.96
N LEU A 166 -0.32 -27.39 15.83
CA LEU A 166 -0.99 -27.10 14.56
C LEU A 166 -1.92 -28.24 14.13
N ASP A 167 -1.48 -29.50 14.23
CA ASP A 167 -2.30 -30.68 13.88
C ASP A 167 -3.56 -30.79 14.78
N LEU A 168 -3.42 -30.44 16.06
CA LEU A 168 -4.56 -30.42 16.99
C LEU A 168 -5.54 -29.30 16.65
N LEU A 169 -5.04 -28.11 16.31
CA LEU A 169 -5.86 -26.98 15.89
C LEU A 169 -6.60 -27.30 14.59
N GLU A 170 -5.93 -27.89 13.62
CA GLU A 170 -6.53 -28.31 12.35
C GLU A 170 -7.70 -29.28 12.57
N LYS A 171 -7.48 -30.37 13.32
CA LYS A 171 -8.53 -31.33 13.68
C LYS A 171 -9.70 -30.68 14.42
N ALA A 172 -9.41 -29.75 15.34
CA ALA A 172 -10.45 -29.02 16.07
C ALA A 172 -11.28 -28.10 15.15
N MET A 173 -10.62 -27.42 14.20
CA MET A 173 -11.27 -26.58 13.20
C MET A 173 -12.14 -27.40 12.25
N GLU A 174 -11.66 -28.56 11.77
CA GLU A 174 -12.45 -29.48 10.95
C GLU A 174 -13.70 -29.96 11.69
N ALA A 175 -13.54 -30.40 12.95
CA ALA A 175 -14.65 -30.85 13.78
C ALA A 175 -15.67 -29.72 14.04
N ARG A 176 -15.23 -28.46 14.11
CA ARG A 176 -16.11 -27.30 14.21
C ARG A 176 -16.84 -27.04 12.91
N LYS A 177 -16.16 -27.07 11.76
CA LYS A 177 -16.78 -26.87 10.43
C LYS A 177 -17.87 -27.92 10.16
N ARG A 178 -17.62 -29.19 10.52
CA ARG A 178 -18.62 -30.27 10.45
C ARG A 178 -19.85 -30.00 11.32
N ARG A 179 -19.67 -29.44 12.53
CA ARG A 179 -20.77 -29.08 13.43
C ARG A 179 -21.54 -27.83 13.00
N GLY A 180 -20.89 -26.86 12.36
CA GLY A 180 -21.52 -25.62 11.88
C GLY A 180 -22.21 -25.74 10.52
N SER A 181 -22.11 -26.89 9.84
CA SER A 181 -22.69 -27.13 8.51
C SER A 181 -23.99 -27.94 8.54
N PHE A 182 -24.55 -28.21 9.73
CA PHE A 182 -25.91 -28.74 9.82
C PHE A 182 -26.90 -27.62 9.47
N PRO A 183 -27.82 -27.81 8.49
CA PRO A 183 -28.88 -26.85 8.27
C PRO A 183 -29.73 -26.78 9.54
N ASN A 184 -30.06 -25.56 9.99
CA ASN A 184 -31.20 -25.39 10.87
C ASN A 184 -32.43 -25.87 10.08
N GLU A 185 -33.01 -27.00 10.51
CA GLU A 185 -34.37 -27.40 10.14
C GLU A 185 -35.41 -26.36 10.60
#